data_AF-A0A453T9Z1-F1
#
_entry.id   AF-A0A453T9Z1-F1
#
_cell.length_a   1.000
_cell.length_b   1.000
_cell.length_c   1.000
_cell.angle_alpha   90.00
_cell.angle_beta   90.00
_cell.angle_gamma   90.00
#
_symmetry.space_group_name_H-M   'P 1'
#
loop_
_entity.id
_entity.type
_entity.pdbx_description
1 polymer ?
#
loop_
_entity_poly.entity_id
_entity_poly.type
_entity_poly.pdbx_seq_one_letter_code
_entity_poly.pdbx_strand_id
1 'polypeptide(L)'
;DIMQLRDRQEKVEKVLTLFKSHKVGPFAEESTRVKGLINFTGALALNSKEGVEPYSSEANSGISSQFAFRTSVRKKDSLLAELATDSRYFYQENDLMGSPLVLSKVMYLANVSDHMSVAAVPVGARCDDFSTDPSIQEFS
;
A
#
# COMPACT_ATOMS: atom_id res chain seq x y z
N ASP A 1 -31.37 -30.82 -17.29
CA ASP A 1 -30.18 -30.21 -16.66
C ASP A 1 -29.18 -29.46 -17.53
N ILE A 2 -29.21 -29.54 -18.86
CA ILE A 2 -28.27 -28.73 -19.66
C ILE A 2 -28.62 -27.22 -19.66
N MET A 3 -29.91 -26.89 -19.60
CA MET A 3 -30.38 -25.49 -19.54
C MET A 3 -29.90 -24.75 -18.29
N GLN A 4 -29.95 -25.39 -17.12
CA GLN A 4 -29.52 -24.76 -15.86
C GLN A 4 -28.00 -24.49 -15.81
N LEU A 5 -27.20 -25.36 -16.44
CA LEU A 5 -25.76 -25.16 -16.54
C LEU A 5 -25.43 -23.97 -17.47
N ARG A 6 -26.18 -23.79 -18.56
CA ARG A 6 -26.04 -22.63 -19.45
C ARG A 6 -26.40 -21.32 -18.74
N ASP A 7 -27.50 -21.29 -18.01
CA ASP A 7 -27.91 -20.09 -17.24
C ASP A 7 -26.87 -19.71 -16.17
N ARG A 8 -26.26 -20.71 -15.53
CA ARG A 8 -25.17 -20.48 -14.55
C ARG A 8 -23.91 -19.95 -15.24
N GLN A 9 -23.55 -20.50 -16.39
CA GLN A 9 -22.39 -20.06 -17.16
C GLN A 9 -22.58 -18.62 -17.69
N GLU A 10 -23.76 -18.29 -18.20
CA GLU A 10 -24.12 -16.94 -18.67
C GLU A 10 -24.07 -15.92 -17.54
N LYS A 11 -24.56 -16.27 -16.34
CA LYS A 11 -24.47 -15.39 -15.17
C LYS A 11 -23.01 -15.11 -14.77
N VAL A 12 -22.17 -16.13 -14.79
CA VAL A 12 -20.73 -15.98 -14.49
C VAL A 12 -20.06 -15.10 -15.54
N GLU A 13 -20.36 -15.30 -16.82
CA GLU A 13 -19.83 -14.49 -17.92
C GLU A 13 -20.29 -13.03 -17.85
N LYS A 14 -21.55 -12.78 -17.46
CA LYS A 14 -22.09 -11.43 -17.27
C LYS A 14 -21.42 -10.69 -16.11
N VAL A 15 -21.12 -11.39 -15.01
CA VAL A 15 -20.37 -10.82 -13.90
C VAL A 15 -18.92 -10.54 -14.31
N LEU A 16 -18.27 -11.47 -15.00
CA LEU A 16 -16.90 -11.30 -15.50
C LEU A 16 -16.78 -10.19 -16.54
N THR A 17 -17.78 -10.00 -17.40
CA THR A 17 -17.79 -8.92 -18.40
C THR A 17 -17.97 -7.55 -17.77
N LEU A 18 -18.71 -7.41 -16.67
CA LEU A 18 -18.75 -6.16 -15.89
C LEU A 18 -17.36 -5.80 -15.32
N PHE A 19 -16.60 -6.79 -14.86
CA PHE A 19 -15.21 -6.59 -14.42
C PHE A 19 -14.24 -6.34 -15.59
N LYS A 20 -14.52 -6.88 -16.78
CA LYS A 20 -13.69 -6.72 -17.99
C LYS A 20 -13.99 -5.42 -18.75
N SER A 21 -15.19 -4.87 -18.59
CA SER A 21 -15.71 -3.66 -19.25
C SER A 21 -15.03 -2.36 -18.79
N HIS A 22 -14.30 -2.37 -17.67
CA HIS A 22 -13.60 -1.17 -17.18
C HIS A 22 -12.31 -0.79 -17.94
N LYS A 23 -12.14 -1.28 -19.18
CA LYS A 23 -11.00 -0.99 -20.06
C LYS A 23 -11.24 0.14 -21.07
N VAL A 24 -12.17 1.05 -20.81
CA VAL A 24 -12.40 2.24 -21.65
C VAL A 24 -12.47 3.51 -20.80
N GLY A 25 -11.51 3.66 -19.89
CA GLY A 25 -11.15 4.96 -19.32
C GLY A 25 -9.83 5.43 -19.95
N PRO A 26 -9.45 6.72 -19.83
CA PRO A 26 -8.25 7.30 -20.45
C PRO A 26 -6.90 6.69 -20.01
N PHE A 27 -6.91 5.61 -19.21
CA PHE A 27 -5.76 4.88 -18.66
C PHE A 27 -5.65 3.44 -19.21
N ALA A 28 -6.23 3.15 -20.37
CA ALA A 28 -6.42 1.79 -20.86
C ALA A 28 -5.16 1.03 -21.36
N GLU A 29 -3.93 1.56 -21.27
CA GLU A 29 -2.75 0.86 -21.80
C GLU A 29 -1.60 0.52 -20.82
N GLU A 30 -1.47 1.12 -19.64
CA GLU A 30 -0.43 0.74 -18.66
C GLU A 30 -0.96 0.87 -17.23
N SER A 31 -1.51 -0.21 -16.66
CA SER A 31 -2.05 -0.18 -15.30
C SER A 31 -0.93 -0.15 -14.25
N THR A 32 -0.96 0.85 -13.37
CA THR A 32 -0.10 0.86 -12.17
C THR A 32 -0.48 -0.31 -11.28
N ARG A 33 0.49 -1.21 -11.04
CA ARG A 33 0.36 -2.32 -10.10
C ARG A 33 0.80 -1.85 -8.72
N VAL A 34 -0.04 -2.08 -7.72
CA VAL A 34 0.25 -1.73 -6.33
C VAL A 34 0.39 -2.99 -5.50
N LYS A 35 1.39 -3.03 -4.62
CA LYS A 35 1.54 -4.02 -3.57
C LYS A 35 1.63 -3.30 -2.23
N GLY A 36 0.73 -3.62 -1.31
CA GLY A 36 0.76 -3.11 0.06
C GLY A 36 1.18 -4.19 1.05
N LEU A 37 1.95 -3.80 2.06
CA LEU A 37 2.26 -4.58 3.25
C LEU A 37 1.89 -3.73 4.47
N ILE A 38 1.17 -4.31 5.43
CA ILE A 38 0.79 -3.64 6.68
C ILE A 38 1.15 -4.59 7.83
N ASN A 39 1.97 -4.12 8.77
CA ASN A 39 2.38 -4.86 9.94
C ASN A 39 1.85 -4.18 11.19
N PHE A 40 1.32 -4.99 12.11
CA PHE A 40 0.81 -4.56 13.40
C PHE A 40 1.66 -5.19 14.50
N THR A 41 2.22 -4.34 15.36
CA THR A 41 2.96 -4.76 16.56
C THR A 41 2.16 -4.30 17.77
N GLY A 42 1.90 -5.18 18.72
CA GLY A 42 1.19 -4.86 19.95
C GLY A 42 1.80 -5.58 21.13
N ALA A 43 1.87 -4.92 22.28
CA ALA A 43 2.27 -5.54 23.53
C ALA A 43 1.03 -5.89 24.36
N LEU A 44 1.00 -7.11 24.90
CA LEU A 44 -0.04 -7.54 25.83
C LEU A 44 0.48 -7.37 27.26
N ALA A 45 -0.13 -6.48 28.03
CA ALA A 45 0.16 -6.34 29.46
C ALA A 45 -0.46 -7.51 30.23
N LEU A 46 0.37 -8.42 30.71
CA LEU A 46 -0.04 -9.42 31.69
C LEU A 46 -0.05 -8.77 33.07
N ASN A 47 -1.25 -8.45 33.56
CA ASN A 47 -1.45 -7.98 34.93
C ASN A 47 -1.14 -9.11 35.92
N SER A 48 0.13 -9.28 36.31
CA SER A 48 0.50 -10.16 37.42
C SER A 48 0.07 -9.49 38.73
N LYS A 49 -0.83 -10.14 39.45
CA LYS A 49 -1.18 -9.72 40.81
C LYS A 49 0.06 -9.80 41.71
N GLU A 50 0.19 -8.76 42.53
CA GLU A 50 1.05 -8.62 43.71
C GLU A 50 2.55 -8.37 43.47
N GLY A 51 2.92 -7.09 43.63
CA GLY A 51 4.11 -6.72 44.40
C GLY A 51 5.45 -6.60 43.67
N VAL A 52 5.48 -6.64 42.34
CA VAL A 52 6.71 -6.34 41.58
C VAL A 52 6.46 -5.09 40.75
N GLU A 53 7.23 -4.04 41.05
CA GLU A 53 7.31 -2.81 40.26
C GLU A 53 7.30 -3.16 38.77
N PRO A 54 6.36 -2.62 37.97
CA PRO A 54 6.29 -2.97 36.57
C PRO A 54 7.55 -2.42 35.94
N TYR A 55 8.52 -3.30 35.66
CA TYR A 55 9.58 -3.02 34.72
C TYR A 55 8.89 -2.40 33.52
N SER A 56 9.26 -1.14 33.26
CA SER A 56 8.83 -0.29 32.17
C SER A 56 9.17 -0.96 30.84
N SER A 57 8.45 -2.02 30.52
CA SER A 57 8.39 -2.55 29.18
C SER A 57 7.49 -1.56 28.46
N GLU A 58 8.13 -0.51 27.91
CA GLU A 58 7.54 0.39 26.94
C GLU A 58 6.79 -0.47 25.93
N ALA A 59 5.48 -0.56 26.12
CA ALA A 59 4.56 -1.30 25.29
C ALA A 59 4.49 -0.57 23.95
N ASN A 60 5.52 -0.76 23.12
CA ASN A 60 5.61 -0.21 21.77
C ASN A 60 4.61 -0.93 20.87
N SER A 61 3.35 -0.54 21.00
CA SER A 61 2.33 -0.81 20.00
C SER A 61 2.63 0.08 18.79
N GLY A 62 2.47 -0.45 17.58
CA GLY A 62 2.78 0.29 16.38
C GLY A 62 2.20 -0.35 15.13
N ILE A 63 1.93 0.48 14.13
CA ILE A 63 1.49 0.06 12.81
C ILE A 63 2.52 0.60 11.82
N SER A 64 3.12 -0.28 11.03
CA SER A 64 3.93 0.11 9.87
C SER A 64 3.23 -0.32 8.60
N SER A 65 3.32 0.50 7.55
CA SER A 65 2.83 0.11 6.23
C SER A 65 3.79 0.55 5.14
N GLN A 66 3.80 -0.23 4.05
CA GLN A 66 4.68 -0.05 2.91
C GLN A 66 3.89 -0.35 1.63
N PHE A 67 3.91 0.58 0.69
CA PHE A 67 3.21 0.48 -0.59
C PHE A 67 4.21 0.63 -1.73
N ALA A 68 4.32 -0.40 -2.57
CA ALA A 68 5.14 -0.38 -3.78
C ALA A 68 4.24 -0.26 -5.02
N PHE A 69 4.45 0.82 -5.77
CA PHE A 69 3.79 1.14 -7.03
C PHE A 69 4.75 0.82 -8.16
N ARG A 70 4.27 0.06 -9.15
CA ARG A 70 5.00 -0.20 -10.39
C ARG A 70 4.11 0.14 -11.56
N THR A 71 4.50 1.11 -12.35
CA THR A 71 3.83 1.43 -13.61
C THR A 71 4.74 1.09 -14.79
N SER A 72 4.14 0.60 -15.86
CA SER A 72 4.83 0.46 -17.14
C SER A 72 4.91 1.85 -17.77
N VAL A 73 6.04 2.17 -18.39
CA VAL A 73 6.26 3.44 -19.07
C VAL A 73 6.86 3.11 -20.44
N ARG A 74 6.38 3.77 -21.50
CA ARG A 74 6.88 3.55 -22.88
C ARG A 74 6.82 2.07 -23.29
N LYS A 75 5.81 1.32 -22.83
CA LYS A 75 5.53 -0.10 -23.12
C LYS A 75 6.50 -1.13 -22.52
N LYS A 76 7.78 -0.78 -22.36
CA LYS A 76 8.84 -1.72 -21.94
C LYS A 76 9.54 -1.31 -20.64
N ASP A 77 9.58 -0.02 -20.34
CA ASP A 77 10.25 0.48 -19.16
C ASP A 77 9.34 0.35 -17.94
N SER A 78 9.92 0.47 -16.75
CA SER A 78 9.15 0.44 -15.50
C SER A 78 9.55 1.60 -14.62
N LEU A 79 8.55 2.32 -14.10
CA LEU A 79 8.72 3.27 -13.02
C LEU A 79 8.22 2.62 -11.73
N LEU A 80 9.07 2.66 -10.69
CA LEU A 80 8.79 2.12 -9.37
C LEU A 80 8.82 3.27 -8.36
N ALA A 81 7.82 3.33 -7.50
CA ALA A 81 7.78 4.20 -6.34
C ALA A 81 7.37 3.40 -5.12
N GLU A 82 7.94 3.71 -3.96
CA GLU A 82 7.66 3.04 -2.70
C GLU A 82 7.37 4.10 -1.65
N LEU A 83 6.23 3.97 -0.97
CA LEU A 83 5.82 4.80 0.14
C LEU A 83 5.86 3.95 1.40
N ALA A 84 6.38 4.49 2.50
CA ALA A 84 6.40 3.81 3.78
C ALA A 84 5.98 4.76 4.91
N THR A 85 5.40 4.20 5.96
CA THR A 85 5.10 4.90 7.21
C THR A 85 5.29 3.93 8.37
N ASP A 86 5.77 4.45 9.49
CA ASP A 86 5.96 3.73 10.75
C ASP A 86 5.37 4.55 11.89
N SER A 87 4.13 4.23 12.25
CA SER A 87 3.46 4.83 13.39
C SER A 87 3.81 4.01 14.63
N ARG A 88 4.81 4.46 15.39
CA ARG A 88 5.07 3.96 16.74
C ARG A 88 4.25 4.81 17.70
N TYR A 89 3.35 4.17 18.46
CA TYR A 89 2.59 4.85 19.49
C TYR A 89 3.53 5.12 20.67
N PHE A 90 4.13 6.30 20.70
CA PHE A 90 4.68 6.83 21.93
C PHE A 90 3.50 7.41 22.73
N TYR A 91 3.36 7.00 23.99
CA TYR A 91 2.40 7.55 24.96
C TYR A 91 2.76 9.00 25.32
N GLN A 92 2.86 9.89 24.34
CA GLN A 92 3.00 11.32 24.56
C GLN A 92 1.68 11.99 24.20
N GLU A 93 1.09 12.64 25.19
CA GLU A 93 -0.23 13.26 25.19
C GLU A 93 -0.57 14.00 23.89
N ASN A 94 -1.77 13.69 23.39
CA ASN A 94 -2.67 14.61 22.69
C ASN A 94 -2.55 14.89 21.19
N ASP A 95 -1.82 14.10 20.39
CA ASP A 95 -2.10 14.10 18.94
C ASP A 95 -2.06 12.67 18.36
N LEU A 96 -3.27 12.11 18.15
CA LEU A 96 -3.55 10.83 17.49
C LEU A 96 -3.26 10.87 15.97
N MET A 97 -2.25 11.63 15.55
CA MET A 97 -1.86 11.72 14.15
C MET A 97 -0.86 10.61 13.84
N GLY A 98 -1.33 9.58 13.13
CA GLY A 98 -0.46 8.58 12.54
C GLY A 98 0.60 9.26 11.66
N SER A 99 1.79 8.66 11.55
CA SER A 99 2.86 9.22 10.72
C SER A 99 2.42 9.25 9.25
N PRO A 100 2.72 10.33 8.51
CA PRO A 100 2.38 10.43 7.09
C PRO A 100 3.11 9.35 6.28
N LEU A 101 2.54 8.98 5.13
CA LEU A 101 3.24 8.17 4.15
C LEU A 101 4.34 9.02 3.51
N VAL A 102 5.58 8.52 3.54
CA VAL A 102 6.74 9.20 2.97
C VAL A 102 7.30 8.36 1.83
N LEU A 103 7.76 9.01 0.77
CA LEU A 103 8.49 8.35 -0.31
C LEU A 103 9.80 7.73 0.22
N SER A 104 9.87 6.40 0.28
CA SER A 104 11.05 5.66 0.70
C SER A 104 12.00 5.40 -0.48
N LYS A 105 11.45 5.15 -1.67
CA LYS A 105 12.23 4.82 -2.87
C LYS A 105 11.52 5.23 -4.14
N VAL A 106 12.28 5.68 -5.12
CA VAL A 106 11.81 5.80 -6.50
C VAL A 106 12.90 5.32 -7.45
N MET A 107 12.51 4.71 -8.56
CA MET A 107 13.44 4.16 -9.55
C MET A 107 12.78 4.11 -10.92
N TYR A 108 13.53 4.48 -11.95
CA TYR A 108 13.19 4.22 -13.34
C TYR A 108 14.07 3.09 -13.87
N LEU A 109 13.46 2.10 -14.52
CA LEU A 109 14.14 0.97 -15.13
C LEU A 109 13.86 0.99 -16.62
N ALA A 110 14.85 1.43 -17.39
CA ALA A 110 14.82 1.40 -18.85
C ALA A 110 15.19 0.00 -19.35
N ASN A 111 14.40 -0.55 -20.27
CA ASN A 111 14.70 -1.80 -20.93
C ASN A 111 15.22 -1.51 -22.34
N VAL A 112 16.56 -1.47 -22.47
CA VAL A 112 17.24 -1.09 -23.72
C VAL A 112 17.14 -2.22 -24.75
N SER A 113 17.21 -3.47 -24.31
CA SER A 113 17.08 -4.67 -25.15
C SER A 113 16.58 -5.85 -24.32
N ASP A 114 16.21 -6.97 -24.96
CA ASP A 114 15.69 -8.15 -24.26
C ASP A 114 16.69 -8.78 -23.27
N HIS A 115 17.95 -8.35 -23.31
CA HIS A 115 19.02 -8.82 -22.43
C HIS A 115 19.68 -7.71 -21.61
N MET A 116 19.29 -6.45 -21.81
CA MET A 116 19.93 -5.30 -21.16
C MET A 116 18.91 -4.31 -20.62
N SER A 117 19.03 -4.03 -19.32
CA SER A 117 18.26 -2.98 -18.64
C SER A 117 19.19 -2.02 -17.91
N VAL A 118 18.77 -0.76 -17.77
CA VAL A 118 19.48 0.30 -17.05
C VAL A 118 18.54 0.88 -15.99
N ALA A 119 19.02 1.00 -14.76
CA ALA A 119 18.26 1.60 -13.67
C ALA A 119 18.79 3.00 -13.33
N ALA A 120 17.89 3.96 -13.17
CA ALA A 120 18.15 5.27 -12.61
C ALA A 120 17.42 5.39 -11.27
N VAL A 121 18.18 5.63 -10.20
CA VAL A 121 17.67 5.79 -8.83
C VAL A 121 18.05 7.18 -8.36
N PRO A 122 17.13 8.16 -8.33
CA PRO A 122 17.43 9.46 -7.78
C PRO A 122 17.57 9.35 -6.26
N VAL A 123 18.70 9.79 -5.75
CA VAL A 123 19.01 9.80 -4.32
C VAL A 123 18.52 11.11 -3.73
N GLY A 124 17.81 11.05 -2.60
CA GLY A 124 17.34 12.25 -1.89
C GLY A 124 16.02 12.83 -2.39
N ALA A 125 15.33 12.16 -3.32
CA ALA A 125 13.95 12.50 -3.67
C ALA A 125 13.04 12.34 -2.42
N ARG A 126 12.22 13.36 -2.14
CA ARG A 126 11.25 13.37 -1.04
C ARG A 126 9.88 13.73 -1.59
N CYS A 127 8.84 13.17 -0.99
CA CYS A 127 7.44 13.51 -1.27
C CYS A 127 6.67 13.36 0.03
N ASP A 128 6.24 14.51 0.58
CA ASP A 128 5.55 14.61 1.87
C ASP A 128 4.06 15.03 1.69
N ASP A 129 3.60 15.13 0.43
CA ASP A 129 2.23 15.54 0.05
C ASP A 129 1.16 14.49 0.36
N PHE A 130 1.54 13.33 0.90
CA PHE A 130 0.59 12.28 1.35
C PHE A 130 0.12 12.48 2.79
N SER A 131 0.50 13.60 3.44
CA SER A 131 -0.12 14.02 4.69
C SER A 131 -1.63 14.12 4.50
N THR A 132 -2.41 13.63 5.46
CA THR A 132 -3.87 13.73 5.46
C THR A 132 -4.29 15.16 5.18
N ASP A 133 -4.78 15.40 3.97
CA ASP A 133 -5.52 16.62 3.66
C ASP A 133 -6.68 16.69 4.65
N PRO A 134 -6.86 17.80 5.39
CA PRO A 134 -8.00 17.96 6.29
C PRO A 134 -9.35 17.81 5.56
N SER A 135 -9.39 17.87 4.22
CA SER A 135 -10.58 17.58 3.42
C SER A 135 -10.97 16.10 3.33
N ILE A 136 -10.06 15.17 3.66
CA ILE A 136 -10.29 13.70 3.66
C ILE A 136 -10.72 13.21 5.06
N GLN A 137 -10.88 14.13 6.01
CA GLN A 137 -11.39 13.87 7.35
C GLN A 137 -12.93 13.76 7.33
N GLU A 138 -13.49 12.88 6.49
CA GLU A 138 -14.90 12.48 6.63
C GLU A 138 -15.02 10.98 6.81
N PHE A 139 -15.83 10.63 7.82
CA PHE A 139 -16.26 9.32 8.28
C PHE A 139 -15.31 8.58 9.24
N SER A 140 -15.33 9.04 10.50
CA SER A 140 -15.36 8.10 11.63
C SER A 140 -16.52 8.44 12.57
#